data_AF-A0A950IPY4-F1
#
_entry.id   AF-A0A950IPY4-F1
#
_cell.length_a   1.000
_cell.length_b   1.000
_cell.length_c   1.000
_cell.angle_alpha   90.00
_cell.angle_beta   90.00
_cell.angle_gamma   90.00
#
_symmetry.space_group_name_H-M   'P 1'
#
loop_
_entity.id
_entity.type
_entity.pdbx_description
1 polymer ?
#
loop_
_entity_poly.entity_id
_entity_poly.type
_entity_poly.pdbx_seq_one_letter_code
_entity_poly.pdbx_strand_id
1 'polypeptide(L)'
;MQASKNFRSYLPSYLPSSLPYFAAFALAILCGSLAYAQTASKPAASEGPATYFATNAQPAIPFSMVAILSGNRLRSDVQNFGGGRITAILGGADIDLSQAAMNSDATITVYTLMGGVNMKIPANWSVVDQTTAIMGGVNYPNNSSSTPGRRLIVRGYILMG
;
A
#
# COMPACT_ATOMS: atom_id res chain seq x y z
N MET A 1 -31.09 1.30 74.28
CA MET A 1 -29.67 1.67 74.25
C MET A 1 -29.21 1.72 72.80
N GLN A 2 -28.70 2.89 72.39
CA GLN A 2 -27.80 3.20 71.26
C GLN A 2 -28.16 2.74 69.83
N ALA A 3 -28.50 3.63 68.89
CA ALA A 3 -27.69 4.71 68.27
C ALA A 3 -26.64 4.20 67.27
N SER A 4 -26.95 4.31 65.97
CA SER A 4 -25.99 4.53 64.87
C SER A 4 -26.77 4.65 63.56
N LYS A 5 -27.27 5.84 63.20
CA LYS A 5 -26.57 6.85 62.39
C LYS A 5 -26.38 6.43 60.91
N ASN A 6 -27.18 7.10 60.08
CA ASN A 6 -26.72 7.87 58.92
C ASN A 6 -26.10 7.12 57.74
N PHE A 7 -26.94 6.69 56.79
CA PHE A 7 -26.52 6.63 55.37
C PHE A 7 -27.73 6.68 54.41
N ARG A 8 -28.64 7.64 54.57
CA ARG A 8 -29.80 7.79 53.66
C ARG A 8 -30.05 9.21 53.17
N SER A 9 -29.14 10.13 53.45
CA SER A 9 -29.34 11.55 53.22
C SER A 9 -28.21 12.18 52.40
N TYR A 10 -27.76 11.54 51.33
CA TYR A 10 -26.96 12.19 50.29
C TYR A 10 -27.20 11.48 48.96
N LEU A 11 -28.12 12.01 48.15
CA LEU A 11 -27.88 12.44 46.76
C LEU A 11 -29.23 12.67 46.04
N PRO A 12 -29.26 13.61 45.08
CA PRO A 12 -30.24 14.69 45.09
C PRO A 12 -31.33 14.52 44.03
N SER A 13 -32.49 15.08 44.35
CA SER A 13 -33.59 15.36 43.44
C SER A 13 -33.16 16.40 42.39
N TYR A 14 -32.52 15.96 41.30
CA TYR A 14 -32.31 16.78 40.11
C TYR A 14 -32.61 15.96 38.86
N LEU A 15 -33.91 15.77 38.62
CA LEU A 15 -34.44 15.40 37.31
C LEU A 15 -35.29 16.60 36.82
N PRO A 16 -34.68 17.62 36.19
CA PRO A 16 -35.44 18.65 35.52
C PRO A 16 -36.05 18.07 34.23
N SER A 17 -37.37 18.19 34.12
CA SER A 17 -38.25 17.71 33.06
C SER A 17 -38.18 18.51 31.75
N SER A 18 -37.02 19.06 31.37
CA SER A 18 -36.91 19.89 30.17
C SER A 18 -35.46 20.14 29.70
N LEU A 19 -34.67 19.09 29.52
CA LEU A 19 -33.40 19.20 28.79
C LEU A 19 -33.69 19.27 27.28
N PRO A 20 -33.29 20.34 26.58
CA PRO A 20 -33.65 20.55 25.19
C PRO A 20 -32.91 19.54 24.31
N TYR A 21 -33.67 18.88 23.41
CA TYR A 21 -33.20 17.96 22.38
C TYR A 21 -31.99 18.46 21.56
N PHE A 22 -31.70 19.77 21.59
CA PHE A 22 -30.52 20.38 20.97
C PHE A 22 -29.18 19.84 21.50
N ALA A 23 -29.07 19.48 22.79
CA ALA A 23 -27.83 18.91 23.34
C ALA A 23 -27.62 17.45 22.88
N ALA A 24 -28.70 16.70 22.69
CA ALA A 24 -28.65 15.33 22.16
C ALA A 24 -28.26 15.30 20.67
N PHE A 25 -28.69 16.30 19.88
CA PHE A 25 -28.29 16.42 18.47
C PHE A 25 -26.81 16.80 18.28
N ALA A 26 -26.24 17.62 19.17
CA ALA A 26 -24.83 18.00 19.10
C ALA A 26 -23.88 16.80 19.31
N LEU A 27 -24.25 15.85 20.17
CA LEU A 27 -23.43 14.65 20.42
C LEU A 27 -23.49 13.64 19.25
N ALA A 28 -24.62 13.56 18.54
CA ALA A 28 -24.77 12.67 17.38
C ALA A 28 -23.92 13.11 16.18
N ILE A 29 -23.76 14.42 15.95
CA ILE A 29 -22.94 14.97 14.84
C ILE A 29 -21.44 14.77 15.12
N LEU A 30 -21.01 14.87 16.38
CA LEU A 30 -19.62 14.62 16.78
C LEU A 30 -19.26 13.12 16.74
N CYS A 31 -20.23 12.23 16.97
CA CYS A 31 -20.02 10.77 16.89
C CYS A 31 -19.92 10.27 15.44
N GLY A 32 -20.69 10.86 14.51
CA GLY A 32 -20.66 10.48 13.08
C GLY A 32 -19.34 10.82 12.37
N SER A 33 -18.67 11.92 12.76
CA SER A 33 -17.40 12.33 12.16
C SER A 33 -16.21 11.46 12.63
N LEU A 34 -16.27 10.88 13.83
CA LEU A 34 -15.23 9.97 14.31
C LEU A 34 -15.36 8.56 13.68
N ALA A 35 -16.59 8.14 13.34
CA ALA A 35 -16.83 6.89 12.61
C ALA A 35 -16.41 6.95 11.13
N TYR A 36 -16.44 8.14 10.51
CA TYR A 36 -16.05 8.29 9.10
C TYR A 36 -14.53 8.25 8.89
N ALA A 37 -13.73 8.61 9.90
CA ALA A 37 -12.28 8.67 9.79
C ALA A 37 -11.58 7.29 9.83
N GLN A 38 -12.30 6.20 10.15
CA GLN A 38 -11.67 4.88 10.41
C GLN A 38 -12.03 3.78 9.39
N THR A 39 -12.74 4.11 8.31
CA THR A 39 -13.07 3.16 7.23
C THR A 39 -12.81 3.76 5.85
N ALA A 40 -11.56 4.17 5.58
CA ALA A 40 -11.18 4.57 4.23
C ALA A 40 -9.73 4.28 3.85
N SER A 41 -9.06 3.37 4.54
CA SER A 41 -7.79 2.82 4.04
C SER A 41 -7.56 1.39 4.53
N LYS A 42 -8.52 0.51 4.27
CA LYS A 42 -8.20 -0.91 4.12
C LYS A 42 -7.80 -1.08 2.65
N PRO A 43 -6.52 -1.36 2.32
CA PRO A 43 -6.19 -1.70 0.94
C PRO A 43 -6.95 -2.98 0.63
N ALA A 44 -7.97 -2.86 -0.22
CA ALA A 44 -8.58 -4.00 -0.86
C ALA A 44 -7.47 -4.67 -1.67
N ALA A 45 -6.94 -5.78 -1.15
CA ALA A 45 -6.24 -6.74 -1.97
C ALA A 45 -7.22 -7.16 -3.07
N SER A 46 -7.10 -6.53 -4.24
CA SER A 46 -7.85 -6.93 -5.42
C SER A 46 -7.26 -8.24 -5.89
N GLU A 47 -7.79 -9.35 -5.39
CA GLU A 47 -7.72 -10.66 -6.03
C GLU A 47 -8.55 -10.60 -7.32
N GLY A 48 -8.04 -9.90 -8.34
CA GLY A 48 -8.46 -10.16 -9.71
C GLY A 48 -7.99 -11.56 -10.11
N PRO A 49 -8.61 -12.23 -11.11
CA PRO A 49 -8.15 -13.53 -11.54
C PRO A 49 -6.71 -13.39 -12.05
N ALA A 50 -5.76 -13.83 -11.23
CA ALA A 50 -4.39 -13.99 -11.64
C ALA A 50 -4.38 -15.16 -12.62
N THR A 51 -4.57 -14.86 -13.91
CA THR A 51 -4.17 -15.79 -14.97
C THR A 51 -2.65 -15.83 -14.95
N TYR A 52 -2.14 -16.75 -14.12
CA TYR A 52 -0.75 -17.16 -14.07
C TYR A 52 -0.43 -17.86 -15.40
N PHE A 53 0.08 -17.13 -16.38
CA PHE A 53 0.89 -17.76 -17.42
C PHE A 53 2.22 -18.15 -16.77
N ALA A 54 2.19 -19.28 -16.07
CA ALA A 54 3.35 -19.92 -15.50
C ALA A 54 4.17 -20.55 -16.63
N THR A 55 5.26 -19.89 -17.03
CA THR A 55 6.40 -20.60 -17.59
C THR A 55 7.13 -21.24 -16.41
N ASN A 56 7.21 -22.58 -16.39
CA ASN A 56 7.78 -23.39 -15.32
C ASN A 56 9.20 -22.94 -14.91
N ALA A 57 9.33 -22.32 -13.73
CA ALA A 57 10.54 -22.24 -12.92
C ALA A 57 10.16 -21.95 -11.45
N GLN A 58 10.74 -22.71 -10.51
CA GLN A 58 10.40 -22.81 -9.08
C GLN A 58 10.79 -21.55 -8.23
N PRO A 59 10.48 -21.51 -6.91
CA PRO A 59 9.74 -20.45 -6.22
C PRO A 59 10.65 -19.31 -5.75
N ALA A 60 10.75 -18.26 -6.55
CA ALA A 60 11.18 -16.97 -6.04
C ALA A 60 9.89 -16.19 -5.70
N ILE A 61 9.77 -15.61 -4.49
CA ILE A 61 8.50 -15.05 -4.00
C ILE A 61 8.14 -13.84 -4.88
N PRO A 62 7.11 -13.94 -5.74
CA PRO A 62 6.70 -12.82 -6.55
C PRO A 62 5.79 -11.91 -5.73
N PHE A 63 6.05 -10.61 -5.70
CA PHE A 63 5.12 -9.65 -5.09
C PHE A 63 4.11 -9.15 -6.12
N SER A 64 2.90 -8.82 -5.67
CA SER A 64 1.86 -8.19 -6.51
C SER A 64 1.40 -6.91 -5.84
N MET A 65 1.39 -5.81 -6.59
CA MET A 65 0.97 -4.51 -6.12
C MET A 65 0.02 -3.87 -7.13
N VAL A 66 -1.09 -3.35 -6.61
CA VAL A 66 -2.08 -2.61 -7.38
C VAL A 66 -2.29 -1.25 -6.70
N ALA A 67 -2.20 -0.19 -7.47
CA ALA A 67 -2.44 1.19 -7.04
C ALA A 67 -3.44 1.82 -8.00
N ILE A 68 -4.67 2.07 -7.53
CA ILE A 68 -5.72 2.73 -8.32
C ILE A 68 -6.06 4.02 -7.60
N LEU A 69 -5.85 5.17 -8.26
CA LEU A 69 -6.13 6.50 -7.71
C LEU A 69 -5.39 6.79 -6.38
N SER A 70 -4.28 6.10 -6.13
CA SER A 70 -3.56 6.14 -4.85
C SER A 70 -2.05 5.94 -5.05
N GLY A 71 -1.28 6.34 -4.05
CA GLY A 71 0.16 6.11 -3.96
C GLY A 71 0.46 4.91 -3.07
N ASN A 72 1.17 3.92 -3.58
CA ASN A 72 1.50 2.70 -2.85
C ASN A 72 3.01 2.62 -2.60
N ARG A 73 3.43 2.24 -1.38
CA ARG A 73 4.85 2.18 -1.01
C ARG A 73 5.23 0.79 -0.52
N LEU A 74 6.24 0.19 -1.16
CA LEU A 74 6.79 -1.10 -0.77
C LEU A 74 8.27 -0.96 -0.45
N ARG A 75 8.66 -1.39 0.74
CA ARG A 75 10.06 -1.64 1.07
C ARG A 75 10.24 -3.15 1.22
N SER A 76 11.14 -3.73 0.43
CA SER A 76 11.43 -5.16 0.47
C SER A 76 12.87 -5.40 0.91
N ASP A 77 13.03 -6.25 1.90
CA ASP A 77 14.29 -6.75 2.48
C ASP A 77 14.47 -8.25 2.22
N VAL A 78 13.74 -8.78 1.24
CA VAL A 78 13.71 -10.20 0.90
C VAL A 78 15.07 -10.64 0.36
N GLN A 79 15.58 -11.75 0.89
CA GLN A 79 16.87 -12.33 0.50
C GLN A 79 16.81 -13.19 -0.78
N ASN A 80 15.60 -13.59 -1.19
CA ASN A 80 15.34 -14.33 -2.40
C ASN A 80 14.24 -13.66 -3.24
N PHE A 81 14.60 -12.52 -3.85
CA PHE A 81 13.67 -11.76 -4.67
C PHE A 81 13.32 -12.49 -5.97
N GLY A 82 12.02 -12.72 -6.19
CA GLY A 82 11.50 -13.44 -7.35
C GLY A 82 10.88 -12.63 -8.46
N GLY A 83 11.01 -11.31 -8.37
CA GLY A 83 10.30 -10.42 -9.26
C GLY A 83 8.91 -10.07 -8.72
N GLY A 84 8.05 -9.61 -9.62
CA GLY A 84 6.72 -9.20 -9.21
C GLY A 84 5.91 -8.54 -10.30
N ARG A 85 4.71 -8.10 -9.94
CA ARG A 85 3.79 -7.37 -10.81
C ARG A 85 3.36 -6.07 -10.13
N ILE A 86 3.41 -4.99 -10.89
CA ILE A 86 2.97 -3.67 -10.45
C ILE A 86 1.95 -3.17 -11.46
N THR A 87 0.77 -2.79 -10.97
CA THR A 87 -0.26 -2.14 -11.76
C THR A 87 -0.61 -0.81 -11.13
N ALA A 88 -0.37 0.30 -11.85
CA ALA A 88 -0.72 1.65 -11.43
C ALA A 88 -1.75 2.26 -12.41
N ILE A 89 -2.89 2.70 -11.89
CA ILE A 89 -3.94 3.35 -12.69
C ILE A 89 -4.26 4.68 -12.00
N LEU A 90 -3.95 5.79 -12.67
CA LEU A 90 -4.17 7.15 -12.16
C LEU A 90 -3.52 7.39 -10.78
N GLY A 91 -2.31 6.86 -10.57
CA GLY A 91 -1.66 6.82 -9.26
C GLY A 91 -0.15 6.64 -9.33
N GLY A 92 0.45 6.21 -8.23
CA GLY A 92 1.90 6.01 -8.16
C GLY A 92 2.30 4.81 -7.33
N ALA A 93 3.46 4.22 -7.64
CA ALA A 93 4.05 3.17 -6.83
C ALA A 93 5.53 3.47 -6.55
N ASP A 94 5.90 3.54 -5.27
CA ASP A 94 7.28 3.64 -4.83
C ASP A 94 7.74 2.27 -4.31
N ILE A 95 8.77 1.70 -4.93
CA ILE A 95 9.37 0.43 -4.52
C ILE A 95 10.82 0.66 -4.14
N ASP A 96 11.20 0.28 -2.92
CA ASP A 96 12.58 0.24 -2.44
C ASP A 96 13.05 -1.20 -2.31
N LEU A 97 13.92 -1.63 -3.23
CA LEU A 97 14.60 -2.93 -3.24
C LEU A 97 16.06 -2.82 -2.77
N SER A 98 16.49 -1.68 -2.20
CA SER A 98 17.90 -1.45 -1.85
C SER A 98 18.47 -2.43 -0.82
N GLN A 99 17.60 -3.09 -0.04
CA GLN A 99 17.98 -4.13 0.94
C GLN A 99 17.66 -5.55 0.44
N ALA A 100 17.06 -5.68 -0.74
CA ALA A 100 16.70 -6.97 -1.28
C ALA A 100 17.93 -7.66 -1.89
N ALA A 101 17.98 -8.98 -1.75
CA ALA A 101 18.90 -9.84 -2.48
C ALA A 101 18.11 -10.75 -3.42
N MET A 102 18.67 -10.96 -4.60
CA MET A 102 18.15 -11.85 -5.63
C MET A 102 19.06 -13.07 -5.63
N ASN A 103 18.59 -14.32 -5.76
CA ASN A 103 19.49 -15.47 -5.93
C ASN A 103 19.64 -15.92 -7.38
N SER A 104 18.59 -15.72 -8.17
CA SER A 104 18.46 -16.06 -9.60
C SER A 104 17.86 -14.88 -10.36
N ASP A 105 18.02 -14.83 -11.68
CA ASP A 105 17.36 -13.84 -12.53
C ASP A 105 15.88 -13.61 -12.14
N ALA A 106 15.47 -12.35 -12.05
CA ALA A 106 14.12 -11.98 -11.66
C ALA A 106 13.49 -11.08 -12.73
N THR A 107 12.17 -11.17 -12.86
CA THR A 107 11.40 -10.35 -13.80
C THR A 107 10.32 -9.56 -13.08
N ILE A 108 10.30 -8.25 -13.28
CA ILE A 108 9.21 -7.37 -12.82
C ILE A 108 8.38 -6.95 -14.00
N THR A 109 7.07 -7.15 -13.91
CA THR A 109 6.11 -6.71 -14.91
C THR A 109 5.40 -5.45 -14.42
N VAL A 110 5.52 -4.35 -15.15
CA VAL A 110 4.95 -3.04 -14.80
C VAL A 110 3.88 -2.65 -15.81
N TYR A 111 2.71 -2.27 -15.32
CA TYR A 111 1.64 -1.66 -16.09
C TYR A 111 1.27 -0.34 -15.46
N THR A 112 1.47 0.78 -16.16
CA THR A 112 0.90 2.07 -15.74
C THR A 112 0.02 2.64 -16.83
N LEU A 113 -1.21 3.00 -16.48
CA LEU A 113 -2.15 3.63 -17.40
C LEU A 113 -2.00 5.15 -17.38
N MET A 114 -1.88 5.73 -16.18
CA MET A 114 -1.66 7.16 -15.98
C MET A 114 -1.00 7.36 -14.61
N GLY A 115 0.17 8.01 -14.58
CA GLY A 115 1.00 8.17 -13.38
C GLY A 115 2.32 7.40 -13.45
N GLY A 116 3.05 7.29 -12.33
CA GLY A 116 4.46 6.90 -12.33
C GLY A 116 4.82 5.74 -11.39
N VAL A 117 5.87 4.99 -11.74
CA VAL A 117 6.46 3.96 -10.87
C VAL A 117 7.90 4.32 -10.60
N ASN A 118 8.24 4.51 -9.33
CA ASN A 118 9.60 4.76 -8.89
C ASN A 118 10.17 3.51 -8.23
N MET A 119 11.32 3.04 -8.72
CA MET A 119 11.95 1.83 -8.22
C MET A 119 13.42 2.09 -7.88
N LYS A 120 13.77 1.86 -6.63
CA LYS A 120 15.15 1.92 -6.16
C LYS A 120 15.76 0.52 -6.19
N ILE A 121 16.75 0.35 -7.05
CA ILE A 121 17.45 -0.92 -7.27
C ILE A 121 18.84 -0.83 -6.65
N PRO A 122 19.34 -1.89 -5.99
CA PRO A 122 20.70 -1.89 -5.45
C PRO A 122 21.73 -1.97 -6.59
N ALA A 123 22.92 -1.37 -6.38
CA ALA A 123 23.95 -1.21 -7.42
C ALA A 123 24.60 -2.54 -7.87
N ASN A 124 24.34 -3.63 -7.17
CA ASN A 124 24.86 -4.97 -7.49
C ASN A 124 24.01 -5.73 -8.53
N TRP A 125 22.89 -5.16 -9.00
CA TRP A 125 22.02 -5.78 -10.00
C TRP A 125 22.22 -5.16 -11.37
N SER A 126 22.19 -6.01 -12.40
CA SER A 126 22.16 -5.56 -13.80
C SER A 126 20.70 -5.39 -14.24
N VAL A 127 20.32 -4.18 -14.65
CA VAL A 127 18.94 -3.87 -15.04
C VAL A 127 18.82 -3.91 -16.56
N VAL A 128 17.92 -4.78 -17.04
CA VAL A 128 17.57 -4.86 -18.45
C VAL A 128 16.15 -4.32 -18.62
N ASP A 129 16.06 -3.19 -19.32
CA ASP A 129 14.78 -2.58 -19.67
C ASP A 129 14.19 -3.25 -20.91
N GLN A 130 12.95 -3.73 -20.76
CA GLN A 130 12.08 -4.29 -21.78
C GLN A 130 10.68 -3.66 -21.67
N THR A 131 10.59 -2.45 -21.12
CA THR A 131 9.34 -1.70 -21.04
C THR A 131 9.05 -0.97 -22.35
N THR A 132 7.78 -0.75 -22.62
CA THR A 132 7.31 0.03 -23.76
C THR A 132 6.51 1.21 -23.23
N ALA A 133 7.04 2.43 -23.42
CA ALA A 133 6.35 3.66 -23.08
C ALA A 133 5.67 4.26 -24.32
N ILE A 134 4.38 4.60 -24.22
CA ILE A 134 3.60 5.23 -25.30
C ILE A 134 3.65 6.76 -25.15
N MET A 135 3.23 7.29 -24.01
CA MET A 135 3.45 8.68 -23.60
C MET A 135 4.16 8.69 -22.24
N GLY A 136 5.30 9.36 -22.13
CA GLY A 136 6.09 9.36 -20.91
C GLY A 136 7.56 9.04 -21.11
N GLY A 137 8.24 8.65 -20.04
CA GLY A 137 9.66 8.31 -20.08
C GLY A 137 10.08 7.33 -19.00
N VAL A 138 11.06 6.49 -19.32
CA VAL A 138 11.70 5.59 -18.36
C VAL A 138 13.14 6.04 -18.19
N ASN A 139 13.54 6.30 -16.94
CA ASN A 139 14.89 6.72 -16.62
C ASN A 139 15.52 5.75 -15.62
N TYR A 140 16.67 5.18 -15.99
CA TYR A 140 17.48 4.35 -15.12
C TYR A 140 18.78 5.11 -14.81
N PRO A 141 18.89 5.73 -13.62
CA PRO A 141 19.98 6.66 -13.36
C PRO A 141 21.39 6.03 -13.35
N ASN A 142 21.56 4.69 -13.37
CA ASN A 142 22.88 4.05 -13.33
C ASN A 142 22.87 2.60 -13.90
N ASN A 143 22.52 2.38 -15.18
CA ASN A 143 22.53 1.03 -15.79
C ASN A 143 23.70 0.80 -16.76
N SER A 144 24.95 0.92 -16.32
CA SER A 144 26.03 0.30 -17.07
C SER A 144 25.82 -1.22 -17.08
N SER A 145 25.34 -1.75 -18.21
CA SER A 145 25.04 -3.16 -18.51
C SER A 145 26.25 -4.10 -18.41
N SER A 146 27.39 -3.60 -17.95
CA SER A 146 28.68 -4.28 -17.88
C SER A 146 29.04 -4.83 -16.50
N THR A 147 28.21 -4.64 -15.46
CA THR A 147 28.47 -5.24 -14.14
C THR A 147 28.17 -6.74 -14.20
N PRO A 148 29.15 -7.64 -13.95
CA PRO A 148 28.90 -9.06 -13.78
C PRO A 148 28.05 -9.23 -12.52
N GLY A 149 26.75 -9.48 -12.69
CA GLY A 149 25.80 -9.50 -11.59
C GLY A 149 24.49 -10.16 -12.00
N ARG A 150 23.61 -10.33 -11.02
CA ARG A 150 22.28 -10.94 -11.23
C ARG A 150 21.40 -9.98 -12.04
N ARG A 151 20.65 -10.51 -12.98
CA ARG A 151 19.88 -9.71 -13.94
C ARG A 151 18.44 -9.51 -13.47
N LEU A 152 18.04 -8.24 -13.38
CA LEU A 152 16.66 -7.82 -13.20
C LEU A 152 16.09 -7.38 -14.55
N ILE A 153 15.10 -8.11 -15.04
CA ILE A 153 14.37 -7.75 -16.25
C ILE A 153 13.14 -6.94 -15.85
N VAL A 154 13.03 -5.71 -16.34
CA VAL A 154 11.84 -4.87 -16.14
C VAL A 154 11.09 -4.84 -17.46
N ARG A 155 9.83 -5.28 -17.48
CA ARG A 155 9.02 -5.36 -18.70
C ARG A 155 7.62 -4.85 -18.49
N GLY A 156 6.93 -4.50 -19.57
CA GLY A 156 5.52 -4.12 -19.55
C GLY A 156 5.25 -2.78 -20.22
N TYR A 157 4.10 -2.18 -19.92
CA TYR A 157 3.58 -1.04 -20.68
C TYR A 157 3.38 0.17 -19.79
N ILE A 158 3.84 1.32 -20.28
CA ILE A 158 3.73 2.63 -19.65
C ILE A 158 2.95 3.51 -20.62
N LEU A 159 1.67 3.73 -20.36
CA LEU A 159 0.82 4.47 -21.28
C LEU A 159 0.99 5.98 -21.13
N MET A 160 1.03 6.48 -19.88
CA MET A 160 1.16 7.90 -19.54
C MET A 160 1.89 8.02 -18.19
N GLY A 161 3.18 8.40 -18.17
CA GLY A 161 3.99 8.39 -16.94
C GLY A 161 5.42 8.95 -17.03
#